data_AF-A0A353PD99-F1
#
_entry.id   AF-A0A353PD99-F1
#
_cell.length_a   1.000
_cell.length_b   1.000
_cell.length_c   1.000
_cell.angle_alpha   90.00
_cell.angle_beta   90.00
_cell.angle_gamma   90.00
#
_symmetry.space_group_name_H-M   'P 1'
#
loop_
_entity.id
_entity.type
_entity.pdbx_description
1 polymer ?
#
loop_
_entity_poly.entity_id
_entity_poly.type
_entity_poly.pdbx_seq_one_letter_code
_entity_poly.pdbx_strand_id
1 'polypeptide(L)' 'MNTALSLYPRPRPFVDRDPADGDDVRILVGLHRGKRGEVVDITGGVYTVRFAGGSVTYRARDLEVVR' A
#
# COMPACT_ATOMS: atom_id res chain seq x y z
N MET A 1 41.70 5.41 2.99
CA MET A 1 40.99 5.58 1.71
C MET A 1 39.60 4.95 1.87
N ASN A 2 38.56 5.77 1.63
CA ASN A 2 37.15 5.48 1.92
C ASN A 2 36.54 4.56 0.86
N THR A 3 35.71 3.58 1.29
CA THR A 3 34.67 3.02 0.42
C THR A 3 33.40 2.84 1.23
N ALA A 4 32.54 3.85 1.18
CA ALA A 4 31.18 3.79 1.71
C ALA A 4 30.38 2.77 0.89
N LEU A 5 30.00 1.65 1.51
CA LEU A 5 29.01 0.73 0.97
C LEU A 5 27.66 1.46 0.92
N SER A 6 27.20 1.72 -0.30
CA SER A 6 25.93 2.35 -0.63
C SER A 6 24.75 1.74 0.13
N LEU A 7 24.33 2.41 1.20
CA LEU A 7 23.01 2.25 1.84
C LEU A 7 21.98 3.05 1.05
N TYR A 8 21.71 2.67 -0.20
CA TYR A 8 20.53 3.18 -0.90
C TYR A 8 19.36 2.25 -0.59
N PRO A 9 18.35 2.67 0.21
CA PRO A 9 17.06 2.00 0.15
C PRO A 9 16.59 2.15 -1.30
N ARG A 10 16.40 1.03 -2.01
CA ARG A 10 15.73 1.07 -3.32
C ARG A 10 14.41 1.81 -3.10
N PRO A 11 14.18 3.00 -3.69
CA PRO A 11 12.86 3.57 -3.65
C PRO A 11 12.01 2.62 -4.48
N ARG A 12 11.17 1.84 -3.80
CA ARG A 12 10.00 1.29 -4.47
C ARG A 12 9.29 2.49 -5.09
N PRO A 13 8.77 2.41 -6.32
CA PRO A 13 8.00 3.51 -6.89
C PRO A 13 6.76 3.71 -6.03
N PHE A 14 6.90 4.52 -4.99
CA PHE A 14 5.81 4.99 -4.16
C PHE A 14 5.03 5.93 -5.06
N VAL A 15 3.79 5.57 -5.36
CA VAL A 15 2.89 6.52 -6.01
C VAL A 15 2.31 7.35 -4.89
N ASP A 16 2.79 8.59 -4.76
CA ASP A 16 2.30 9.56 -3.78
C ASP A 16 0.94 10.11 -4.25
N ARG A 17 -0.03 9.20 -4.34
CA ARG A 17 -1.42 9.49 -4.68
C ARG A 17 -2.34 8.63 -3.84
N ASP A 18 -3.55 9.13 -3.65
CA ASP A 18 -4.61 8.32 -3.07
C ASP A 18 -4.88 7.08 -3.95
N PRO A 19 -5.11 5.90 -3.33
CA PRO A 19 -5.53 4.72 -4.06
C PRO A 19 -6.80 4.99 -4.87
N ALA A 20 -6.98 4.29 -5.98
CA ALA A 20 -8.19 4.31 -6.79
C ALA A 20 -8.77 2.91 -6.86
N ASP A 21 -10.04 2.79 -7.25
CA ASP A 21 -10.66 1.49 -7.50
C ASP A 21 -9.88 0.72 -8.57
N GLY A 22 -9.61 -0.56 -8.29
CA GLY A 22 -8.78 -1.44 -9.10
C GLY A 22 -7.28 -1.33 -8.85
N ASP A 23 -6.81 -0.45 -7.97
CA ASP A 23 -5.40 -0.40 -7.61
C ASP A 23 -5.00 -1.57 -6.70
N ASP A 24 -3.87 -2.19 -7.03
CA ASP A 24 -3.13 -3.01 -6.09
C ASP A 24 -2.49 -2.14 -5.02
N VAL A 25 -2.75 -2.46 -3.76
CA VAL A 25 -2.23 -1.75 -2.59
C VAL A 25 -1.59 -2.70 -1.60
N ARG A 26 -0.60 -2.18 -0.87
CA ARG A 26 0.01 -2.81 0.29
C ARG A 26 -0.53 -2.16 1.56
N ILE A 27 -0.99 -2.98 2.49
CA ILE A 27 -1.50 -2.52 3.78
C ILE A 27 -0.33 -2.16 4.69
N LEU A 28 -0.33 -0.97 5.28
CA LEU A 28 0.78 -0.45 6.09
C LEU A 28 0.58 -0.65 7.60
N VAL A 29 -0.65 -0.93 8.03
CA VAL A 29 -1.05 -0.94 9.46
C VAL A 29 -1.94 -2.13 9.82
N GLY A 30 -2.11 -2.34 11.13
CA GLY A 30 -3.03 -3.34 11.68
C GLY A 30 -2.60 -4.79 11.46
N LEU A 31 -3.55 -5.72 11.65
CA LEU A 31 -3.33 -7.17 11.58
C LEU A 31 -2.88 -7.67 10.20
N HIS A 32 -3.19 -6.91 9.15
CA HIS A 32 -2.90 -7.29 7.76
C HIS A 32 -1.73 -6.51 7.17
N ARG A 33 -0.94 -5.82 8.00
CA ARG A 33 0.26 -5.10 7.59
C ARG A 33 1.18 -5.98 6.74
N GLY A 34 1.61 -5.44 5.60
CA GLY A 34 2.49 -6.10 4.64
C GLY A 34 1.77 -6.96 3.61
N LYS A 35 0.48 -7.29 3.81
CA LYS A 35 -0.31 -7.98 2.80
C LYS A 35 -0.62 -7.06 1.62
N ARG A 36 -0.82 -7.67 0.46
CA ARG A 36 -1.31 -7.01 -0.75
C ARG A 36 -2.78 -7.34 -0.98
N GLY A 37 -3.50 -6.38 -1.53
CA GLY A 37 -4.88 -6.54 -1.95
C GLY A 37 -5.25 -5.48 -2.97
N GLU A 38 -6.43 -5.65 -3.54
CA GLU A 38 -6.98 -4.74 -4.54
C GLU A 38 -8.02 -3.83 -3.88
N VAL A 39 -8.02 -2.55 -4.21
CA VAL A 39 -9.09 -1.63 -3.81
C VAL A 39 -10.32 -1.93 -4.66
N VAL A 40 -11.41 -2.32 -4.02
CA VAL A 40 -12.66 -2.73 -4.71
C VAL A 40 -13.81 -1.73 -4.52
N ASP A 41 -13.69 -0.82 -3.57
CA ASP A 41 -14.67 0.25 -3.33
C ASP A 41 -14.04 1.41 -2.56
N ILE A 42 -14.48 2.63 -2.86
CA ILE A 42 -14.10 3.86 -2.15
C ILE A 42 -15.35 4.66 -1.80
N THR A 43 -15.71 4.63 -0.51
CA THR A 43 -16.87 5.37 0.01
C THR A 43 -16.45 6.35 1.08
N GLY A 44 -16.60 7.66 0.82
CA GLY A 44 -16.34 8.71 1.81
C GLY A 44 -14.90 8.75 2.34
N GLY A 45 -13.91 8.44 1.50
CA GLY A 45 -12.50 8.37 1.89
C GLY A 45 -12.15 7.15 2.76
N VAL A 46 -12.97 6.10 2.68
CA VAL A 46 -12.72 4.77 3.22
C VAL A 46 -12.56 3.81 2.05
N TYR A 47 -11.47 3.06 2.05
CA TYR A 47 -11.02 2.20 0.96
C TYR A 47 -11.23 0.76 1.36
N THR A 48 -12.09 0.03 0.65
CA THR A 48 -12.30 -1.39 0.86
C THR A 48 -11.24 -2.16 0.07
N VAL A 49 -10.38 -2.89 0.78
CA VAL A 49 -9.30 -3.68 0.17
C VAL A 49 -9.63 -5.15 0.26
N ARG A 50 -9.68 -5.84 -0.88
CA ARG A 50 -9.88 -7.27 -0.99
C ARG A 50 -8.54 -7.99 -1.11
N PHE A 51 -8.34 -9.02 -0.28
CA PHE A 51 -7.15 -9.87 -0.29
C PHE A 51 -7.54 -11.33 -0.08
N ALA A 52 -6.58 -12.26 -0.17
CA ALA A 52 -6.83 -13.71 -0.10
C ALA A 52 -7.52 -14.20 1.20
N GLY A 53 -7.67 -13.35 2.22
CA GLY A 53 -8.31 -13.66 3.49
C GLY A 53 -9.62 -12.90 3.76
N GLY A 54 -10.16 -12.17 2.78
CA GLY A 54 -11.39 -11.39 2.91
C GLY A 54 -11.23 -9.95 2.45
N SER A 55 -12.09 -9.07 2.95
CA SER A 55 -12.06 -7.64 2.66
C SER A 55 -12.04 -6.83 3.96
N VAL A 56 -11.21 -5.79 4.01
CA VAL A 56 -11.12 -4.90 5.17
C VAL A 56 -11.03 -3.46 4.69
N THR A 57 -11.59 -2.53 5.46
CA THR A 57 -11.61 -1.10 5.16
C THR A 57 -10.43 -0.37 5.80
N TYR A 58 -9.86 0.58 5.05
CA TYR A 58 -8.70 1.38 5.46
C TYR A 58 -8.87 2.84 5.06
N ARG A 59 -8.01 3.73 5.59
CA ARG A 59 -7.85 5.09 5.05
C ARG A 59 -6.74 5.09 3.98
N ALA A 60 -6.74 6.09 3.11
CA ALA A 60 -5.69 6.25 2.09
C ALA A 60 -4.27 6.17 2.68
N ARG A 61 -4.03 6.89 3.80
CA ARG A 61 -2.73 6.90 4.51
C ARG A 61 -2.27 5.55 5.06
N ASP A 62 -3.18 4.60 5.18
CA ASP A 62 -2.91 3.26 5.71
C ASP A 62 -2.56 2.26 4.58
N LEU A 63 -2.60 2.73 3.33
CA LEU A 63 -2.40 1.96 2.11
C LEU A 63 -1.25 2.55 1.28
N GLU A 64 -0.54 1.69 0.56
CA GLU A 64 0.52 2.06 -0.37
C GLU A 64 0.22 1.46 -1.74
N VAL A 65 -0.01 2.28 -2.77
CA VAL A 65 -0.23 1.79 -4.13
C VAL A 65 1.01 1.08 -4.65
N VAL A 66 0.84 -0.15 -5.13
CA VAL A 66 1.89 -0.98 -5.71
C VAL A 66 1.61 -1.12 -7.21
N ARG A 67 2.51 -0.60 -8.05
CA ARG A 67 2.56 -0.89 -9.49
C ARG A 67 3.53 -2.03 -9.80
#